data_AF-A0A961NXF0-F1
#
_entry.id   AF-A0A961NXF0-F1
#
_cell.length_a   1.000
_cell.length_b   1.000
_cell.length_c   1.000
_cell.angle_alpha   90.00
_cell.angle_beta   90.00
_cell.angle_gamma   90.00
#
_symmetry.space_group_name_H-M   'P 1'
#
loop_
_entity.id
_entity.type
_entity.pdbx_description
1 polymer ?
#
loop_
_entity_poly.entity_id
_entity_poly.type
_entity_poly.pdbx_seq_one_letter_code
_entity_poly.pdbx_strand_id
1 'polypeptide(L)'
;MVRVPVSRLIFLSPVFLSRVLLSLLVLSLLGPAARADALEDNVRAALDARDIAALESLLAEAHAEAVAATDFTSLRAVYNNLFETAHRARFAATETWFQTVPTSPYAATALAWSYHHRSFLLRGQRALSATSDEAYSAYAAERGAARALVGDALDAAEDFIPALDLALLLMTDSRADAEIVKSLAARALDLAPSRRTLRLAQVALSFDWGGSMQDNLDLCVSLADKVPGYDADLCLIEVAFQNKATGAFREAALTALETRDEPFLDYARLDAYLNEWRSRPEAADEAQRIHRAMLANELDIDGFKFALQQMQEIFGLTFYWIEMRTAPLDALRARLVDDPQNYRLALALADELFELRADDPSVDLGEAEALWPDMLALGHYEPDVWRMGMALAVDTPWPAYTAQAPFRANQIYYSNHDAGVLRFYLMDLFQGWMIATGETRTAEAEVDPEALKEMVRCPLFRVSRL
;
A
#
# COMPACT_ATOMS: atom_id res chain seq x y z
N MET A 1 -69.85 24.97 -39.10
CA MET A 1 -69.90 24.13 -37.88
C MET A 1 -68.78 23.10 -37.97
N VAL A 2 -67.68 23.33 -37.26
CA VAL A 2 -66.51 22.43 -37.21
C VAL A 2 -66.48 21.83 -35.81
N ARG A 3 -66.56 20.49 -35.71
CA ARG A 3 -66.48 19.76 -34.43
C ARG A 3 -65.00 19.49 -34.11
N VAL A 4 -64.54 19.99 -32.97
CA VAL A 4 -63.23 19.69 -32.37
C VAL A 4 -63.33 18.38 -31.57
N PRO A 5 -62.34 17.46 -31.64
CA PRO A 5 -62.37 16.24 -30.86
C PRO A 5 -61.88 16.48 -29.43
N VAL A 6 -62.54 15.81 -28.48
CA VAL A 6 -62.27 15.84 -27.04
C VAL A 6 -60.99 15.05 -26.73
N SER A 7 -60.02 15.71 -26.11
CA SER A 7 -58.78 15.10 -25.61
C SER A 7 -59.07 14.06 -24.54
N ARG A 8 -58.58 12.83 -24.75
CA ARG A 8 -58.59 11.75 -23.76
C ARG A 8 -57.53 12.03 -22.69
N LEU A 9 -57.96 12.33 -21.48
CA LEU A 9 -57.12 12.30 -20.28
C LEU A 9 -56.69 10.85 -20.01
N ILE A 10 -55.39 10.58 -20.18
CA ILE A 10 -54.77 9.30 -19.81
C ILE A 10 -54.64 9.30 -18.29
N PHE A 11 -55.52 8.57 -17.60
CA PHE A 11 -55.35 8.25 -16.19
C PHE A 11 -54.24 7.20 -16.05
N LEU A 12 -53.04 7.64 -15.66
CA LEU A 12 -51.95 6.73 -15.27
C LEU A 12 -52.32 6.06 -13.94
N SER A 13 -52.31 4.72 -13.93
CA SER A 13 -52.58 3.93 -12.73
C SER A 13 -51.54 4.24 -11.63
N PRO A 14 -51.94 4.36 -10.36
CA PRO A 14 -51.04 4.63 -9.23
C PRO A 14 -49.90 3.58 -9.10
N VAL A 15 -50.12 2.35 -9.60
CA VAL A 15 -49.10 1.30 -9.64
C VAL A 15 -48.00 1.60 -10.65
N PHE A 16 -48.34 2.27 -11.75
CA PHE A 16 -47.35 2.68 -12.77
C PHE A 16 -46.49 3.84 -12.25
N LEU A 17 -47.12 4.80 -11.55
CA LEU A 17 -46.41 5.92 -10.93
C LEU A 17 -45.42 5.44 -9.85
N SER A 18 -45.84 4.48 -9.02
CA SER A 18 -45.00 3.88 -7.97
C SER A 18 -43.79 3.14 -8.54
N ARG A 19 -43.95 2.40 -9.65
CA ARG A 19 -42.83 1.71 -10.31
C ARG A 19 -41.84 2.68 -10.97
N VAL A 20 -42.32 3.74 -11.60
CA VAL A 20 -41.45 4.77 -12.21
C VAL A 20 -40.66 5.52 -11.12
N LEU A 21 -41.30 5.85 -10.00
CA LEU A 21 -40.63 6.47 -8.85
C LEU A 21 -39.58 5.55 -8.22
N LEU A 22 -39.89 4.25 -8.07
CA LEU A 22 -38.92 3.28 -7.53
C LEU A 22 -37.71 3.11 -8.47
N SER A 23 -37.93 3.04 -9.79
CA SER A 23 -36.84 2.94 -10.77
C SER A 23 -35.97 4.20 -10.80
N LEU A 24 -36.57 5.40 -10.71
CA LEU A 24 -35.83 6.65 -10.62
C LEU A 24 -35.01 6.73 -9.32
N LEU A 25 -35.55 6.24 -8.19
CA LEU A 25 -34.85 6.20 -6.91
C LEU A 25 -33.63 5.26 -6.96
N VAL A 26 -33.76 4.09 -7.60
CA VAL A 26 -32.67 3.13 -7.78
C VAL A 26 -31.59 3.67 -8.72
N LEU A 27 -31.96 4.36 -9.80
CA LEU A 27 -31.00 5.02 -10.71
C LEU A 27 -30.24 6.18 -10.04
N SER A 28 -30.87 6.92 -9.12
CA SER A 28 -30.16 7.95 -8.33
C SER A 28 -29.19 7.36 -7.30
N LEU A 29 -29.40 6.12 -6.84
CA LEU A 29 -28.52 5.46 -5.86
C LEU A 29 -27.30 4.76 -6.49
N LEU A 30 -27.37 4.41 -7.78
CA LEU A 30 -26.27 3.73 -8.51
C LEU A 30 -25.33 4.68 -9.28
N GLY A 31 -25.70 5.96 -9.42
CA GLY A 31 -24.93 6.95 -10.17
C GLY A 31 -23.50 7.27 -9.67
N PRO A 32 -23.20 7.29 -8.35
CA PRO A 32 -21.90 7.73 -7.86
C PRO A 32 -20.72 6.82 -8.24
N ALA A 33 -20.91 5.50 -8.16
CA ALA A 33 -19.84 4.53 -8.43
C ALA A 33 -19.43 4.52 -9.91
N ALA A 34 -20.40 4.46 -10.83
CA ALA A 34 -20.13 4.48 -12.26
C ALA A 34 -19.46 5.78 -12.75
N ARG A 35 -19.60 6.89 -11.99
CA ARG A 35 -18.97 8.17 -12.29
C ARG A 35 -17.50 8.22 -11.87
N ALA A 36 -17.15 7.58 -10.75
CA ALA A 36 -15.77 7.50 -10.28
C ALA A 36 -14.88 6.75 -11.28
N ASP A 37 -15.35 5.58 -11.73
CA ASP A 37 -14.66 4.76 -12.74
C ASP A 37 -14.45 5.53 -14.05
N ALA A 38 -15.48 6.28 -14.48
CA ALA A 38 -15.38 7.08 -15.69
C ALA A 38 -14.38 8.26 -15.58
N LEU A 39 -14.32 8.95 -14.44
CA LEU A 39 -13.34 10.01 -14.24
C LEU A 39 -11.91 9.46 -14.26
N GLU A 40 -11.66 8.37 -13.52
CA GLU A 40 -10.36 7.73 -13.45
C GLU A 40 -9.90 7.24 -14.84
N ASP A 41 -10.77 6.56 -15.59
CA ASP A 41 -10.45 6.09 -16.94
C ASP A 41 -10.11 7.24 -17.90
N ASN A 42 -10.85 8.36 -17.82
CA ASN A 42 -10.59 9.53 -18.66
C ASN A 42 -9.26 10.21 -18.28
N VAL A 43 -8.96 10.33 -16.99
CA VAL A 43 -7.68 10.89 -16.52
C VAL A 43 -6.53 9.95 -16.90
N ARG A 44 -6.69 8.63 -16.77
CA ARG A 44 -5.70 7.63 -17.20
C ARG A 44 -5.42 7.75 -18.70
N ALA A 45 -6.46 7.82 -19.53
CA ALA A 45 -6.31 7.97 -20.97
C ALA A 45 -5.59 9.28 -21.35
N ALA A 46 -5.92 10.40 -20.70
CA ALA A 46 -5.25 11.67 -20.91
C ALA A 46 -3.78 11.64 -20.45
N LEU A 47 -3.49 10.99 -19.33
CA LEU A 47 -2.12 10.81 -18.80
C LEU A 47 -1.27 9.97 -19.75
N ASP A 48 -1.79 8.84 -20.22
CA ASP A 48 -1.09 7.94 -21.14
C ASP A 48 -0.86 8.61 -22.52
N ALA A 49 -1.83 9.40 -22.98
CA ALA A 49 -1.72 10.20 -24.20
C ALA A 49 -0.85 11.46 -24.03
N ARG A 50 -0.48 11.82 -22.79
CA ARG A 50 0.20 13.07 -22.42
C ARG A 50 -0.55 14.33 -22.86
N ASP A 51 -1.89 14.26 -22.84
CA ASP A 51 -2.76 15.39 -23.16
C ASP A 51 -2.93 16.28 -21.93
N ILE A 52 -1.98 17.19 -21.73
CA ILE A 52 -1.93 18.13 -20.60
C ILE A 52 -3.19 19.01 -20.55
N ALA A 53 -3.72 19.43 -21.70
CA ALA A 53 -4.90 20.28 -21.74
C ALA A 53 -6.15 19.51 -21.27
N ALA A 54 -6.28 18.25 -21.67
CA ALA A 54 -7.35 17.39 -21.17
C ALA A 54 -7.22 17.10 -19.67
N LEU A 55 -6.00 16.83 -19.16
CA LEU A 55 -5.76 16.63 -17.73
C LEU A 55 -6.19 17.84 -16.89
N GLU A 56 -5.76 19.04 -17.28
CA GLU A 56 -6.15 20.29 -16.63
C GLU A 56 -7.67 20.47 -16.62
N SER A 57 -8.32 20.28 -17.78
CA SER A 57 -9.77 20.47 -17.88
C SER A 57 -10.56 19.48 -17.05
N LEU A 58 -10.21 18.18 -17.12
CA LEU A 58 -10.90 17.11 -16.41
C LEU A 58 -10.80 17.30 -14.89
N LEU A 59 -9.60 17.61 -14.39
CA LEU A 59 -9.37 17.77 -12.95
C LEU A 59 -9.91 19.09 -12.42
N ALA A 60 -9.90 20.16 -13.23
CA ALA A 60 -10.56 21.42 -12.86
C ALA A 60 -12.08 21.28 -12.75
N GLU A 61 -12.71 20.60 -13.71
CA GLU A 61 -14.15 20.31 -13.69
C GLU A 61 -14.50 19.43 -12.49
N ALA A 62 -13.78 18.31 -12.29
CA ALA A 62 -13.99 17.43 -11.16
C ALA A 62 -13.76 18.13 -9.81
N HIS A 63 -12.80 19.06 -9.72
CA HIS A 63 -12.59 19.87 -8.52
C HIS A 63 -13.78 20.77 -8.23
N ALA A 64 -14.25 21.53 -9.23
CA ALA A 64 -15.39 22.42 -9.06
C ALA A 64 -16.66 21.65 -8.64
N GLU A 65 -16.87 20.46 -9.22
CA GLU A 65 -17.97 19.58 -8.85
C GLU A 65 -17.83 19.03 -7.42
N ALA A 66 -16.64 18.59 -7.03
CA ALA A 66 -16.37 18.07 -5.69
C ALA A 66 -16.56 19.14 -4.62
N VAL A 67 -16.12 20.38 -4.87
CA VAL A 67 -16.38 21.54 -3.99
C VAL A 67 -17.87 21.79 -3.86
N ALA A 68 -18.61 21.82 -4.97
CA ALA A 68 -20.05 22.06 -4.96
C ALA A 68 -20.83 20.96 -4.22
N ALA A 69 -20.36 19.71 -4.29
CA ALA A 69 -20.97 18.56 -3.64
C ALA A 69 -20.44 18.30 -2.22
N THR A 70 -19.35 18.95 -1.80
CA THR A 70 -18.56 18.62 -0.61
C THR A 70 -18.10 17.15 -0.57
N ASP A 71 -17.95 16.54 -1.75
CA ASP A 71 -17.59 15.13 -1.93
C ASP A 71 -16.43 14.99 -2.90
N PHE A 72 -15.28 14.62 -2.35
CA PHE A 72 -14.02 14.44 -3.08
C PHE A 72 -13.69 12.96 -3.31
N THR A 73 -14.63 12.04 -3.13
CA THR A 73 -14.37 10.58 -3.20
C THR A 73 -13.77 10.19 -4.55
N SER A 74 -14.34 10.63 -5.66
CA SER A 74 -13.82 10.32 -7.01
C SER A 74 -12.44 10.93 -7.25
N LEU A 75 -12.22 12.19 -6.85
CA LEU A 75 -10.89 12.81 -6.97
C LEU A 75 -9.83 12.10 -6.14
N ARG A 76 -10.16 11.71 -4.89
CA ARG A 76 -9.24 10.93 -4.05
C ARG A 76 -8.88 9.60 -4.72
N ALA A 77 -9.84 8.90 -5.32
CA ALA A 77 -9.58 7.67 -6.04
C ALA A 77 -8.59 7.89 -7.20
N VAL A 78 -8.80 8.92 -8.03
CA VAL A 78 -7.88 9.30 -9.12
C VAL A 78 -6.44 9.48 -8.61
N TYR A 79 -6.25 10.24 -7.54
CA TYR A 79 -4.90 10.51 -7.04
C TYR A 79 -4.23 9.29 -6.42
N ASN A 80 -4.96 8.49 -5.64
CA ASN A 80 -4.42 7.25 -5.06
C ASN A 80 -4.12 6.19 -6.13
N ASN A 81 -4.92 6.10 -7.19
CA ASN A 81 -4.80 5.01 -8.15
C ASN A 81 -3.84 5.34 -9.30
N LEU A 82 -3.77 6.61 -9.72
CA LEU A 82 -2.98 7.01 -10.89
C LEU A 82 -1.68 7.74 -10.55
N PHE A 83 -1.64 8.47 -9.43
CA PHE A 83 -0.51 9.35 -9.10
C PHE A 83 0.31 8.88 -7.90
N GLU A 84 -0.24 8.08 -6.99
CA GLU A 84 0.52 7.28 -6.01
C GLU A 84 1.18 6.08 -6.73
N THR A 85 2.13 6.38 -7.61
CA THR A 85 2.73 5.40 -8.53
C THR A 85 4.23 5.53 -8.61
N ALA A 86 4.90 4.40 -8.81
CA ALA A 86 6.32 4.29 -9.11
C ALA A 86 6.56 4.19 -10.64
N HIS A 87 5.50 4.10 -11.44
CA HIS A 87 5.56 3.95 -12.89
C HIS A 87 6.34 5.09 -13.55
N ARG A 88 7.52 4.79 -14.09
CA ARG A 88 8.46 5.78 -14.64
C ARG A 88 7.85 6.67 -15.72
N ALA A 89 7.09 6.09 -16.66
CA ALA A 89 6.47 6.87 -17.73
C ALA A 89 5.40 7.87 -17.22
N ARG A 90 4.57 7.46 -16.25
CA ARG A 90 3.57 8.33 -15.61
C ARG A 90 4.25 9.42 -14.80
N PHE A 91 5.26 9.08 -13.99
CA PHE A 91 6.06 10.06 -13.26
C PHE A 91 6.65 11.14 -14.20
N ALA A 92 7.27 10.72 -15.31
CA ALA A 92 7.83 11.65 -16.30
C ALA A 92 6.75 12.50 -17.00
N ALA A 93 5.57 11.92 -17.26
CA ALA A 93 4.43 12.66 -17.82
C ALA A 93 3.92 13.73 -16.84
N THR A 94 3.77 13.39 -15.55
CA THR A 94 3.36 14.32 -14.50
C THR A 94 4.40 15.42 -14.27
N GLU A 95 5.69 15.09 -14.34
CA GLU A 95 6.76 16.10 -14.27
C GLU A 95 6.69 17.07 -15.47
N THR A 96 6.50 16.55 -16.68
CA THR A 96 6.32 17.37 -17.89
C THR A 96 5.08 18.26 -17.78
N TRP A 97 4.00 17.73 -17.21
CA TRP A 97 2.77 18.46 -16.97
C TRP A 97 3.00 19.64 -16.02
N PHE A 98 3.62 19.40 -14.86
CA PHE A 98 3.95 20.48 -13.92
C PHE A 98 4.90 21.52 -14.53
N GLN A 99 5.92 21.10 -15.29
CA GLN A 99 6.82 22.05 -15.98
C GLN A 99 6.09 22.91 -17.02
N THR A 100 5.05 22.37 -17.65
CA THR A 100 4.25 23.08 -18.66
C THR A 100 3.27 24.06 -18.00
N VAL A 101 2.69 23.68 -16.86
CA VAL A 101 1.71 24.50 -16.11
C VAL A 101 2.13 24.56 -14.62
N PRO A 102 3.18 25.31 -14.27
CA PRO A 102 3.76 25.28 -12.91
C PRO A 102 2.85 25.86 -11.83
N THR A 103 1.78 26.57 -12.21
CA THR A 103 0.77 27.10 -11.29
C THR A 103 -0.44 26.18 -11.14
N SER A 104 -0.44 25.00 -11.77
CA SER A 104 -1.55 24.06 -11.65
C SER A 104 -1.51 23.36 -10.29
N PRO A 105 -2.53 23.53 -9.43
CA PRO A 105 -2.60 22.79 -8.18
C PRO A 105 -2.73 21.28 -8.43
N TYR A 106 -3.31 20.90 -9.57
CA TYR A 106 -3.52 19.52 -9.96
C TYR A 106 -2.22 18.83 -10.33
N ALA A 107 -1.41 19.47 -11.18
CA ALA A 107 -0.10 18.95 -11.58
C ALA A 107 0.85 18.85 -10.39
N ALA A 108 0.90 19.90 -9.56
CA ALA A 108 1.72 19.94 -8.35
C ALA A 108 1.33 18.82 -7.37
N THR A 109 0.03 18.66 -7.10
CA THR A 109 -0.46 17.59 -6.22
C THR A 109 -0.15 16.20 -6.79
N ALA A 110 -0.38 15.99 -8.09
CA ALA A 110 -0.15 14.69 -8.73
C ALA A 110 1.34 14.30 -8.64
N LEU A 111 2.23 15.24 -8.94
CA LEU A 111 3.67 15.01 -8.85
C LEU A 111 4.09 14.76 -7.39
N ALA A 112 3.50 15.48 -6.44
CA ALA A 112 3.76 15.29 -5.02
C ALA A 112 3.37 13.91 -4.52
N TRP A 113 2.23 13.36 -4.97
CA TRP A 113 1.81 11.98 -4.64
C TRP A 113 2.81 10.95 -5.15
N SER A 114 3.33 11.13 -6.37
CA SER A 114 4.35 10.21 -6.90
C SER A 114 5.65 10.31 -6.10
N TYR A 115 6.10 11.51 -5.75
CA TYR A 115 7.26 11.70 -4.88
C TYR A 115 7.07 11.07 -3.49
N HIS A 116 5.88 11.24 -2.90
CA HIS A 116 5.53 10.61 -1.64
C HIS A 116 5.64 9.09 -1.69
N HIS A 117 5.01 8.45 -2.69
CA HIS A 117 5.06 7.00 -2.86
C HIS A 117 6.49 6.49 -3.06
N ARG A 118 7.22 7.09 -4.01
CA ARG A 118 8.62 6.76 -4.31
C ARG A 118 9.53 6.89 -3.10
N SER A 119 9.27 7.88 -2.23
CA SER A 119 10.06 8.03 -1.01
C SER A 119 10.01 6.77 -0.14
N PHE A 120 8.83 6.20 0.09
CA PHE A 120 8.70 5.00 0.91
C PHE A 120 9.28 3.77 0.23
N LEU A 121 9.25 3.73 -1.11
CA LEU A 121 9.96 2.68 -1.83
C LEU A 121 11.48 2.79 -1.63
N LEU A 122 12.07 3.98 -1.79
CA LEU A 122 13.50 4.19 -1.60
C LEU A 122 13.98 3.93 -0.16
N ARG A 123 13.15 4.25 0.84
CA ARG A 123 13.45 4.04 2.26
C ARG A 123 13.32 2.58 2.69
N GLY A 124 12.35 1.88 2.11
CA GLY A 124 11.91 0.59 2.61
C GLY A 124 10.88 0.62 3.74
N GLN A 125 10.64 -0.58 4.27
CA GLN A 125 9.75 -0.84 5.40
C GLN A 125 10.51 -1.04 6.72
N ARG A 126 11.85 -1.08 6.68
CA ARG A 126 12.67 -1.32 7.87
C ARG A 126 12.58 -0.16 8.85
N ALA A 127 12.91 -0.46 10.11
CA ALA A 127 13.10 0.59 11.12
C ALA A 127 14.22 1.54 10.69
N LEU A 128 14.17 2.80 11.13
CA LEU A 128 15.18 3.81 10.80
C LEU A 128 16.60 3.36 11.17
N SER A 129 16.77 2.63 12.29
CA SER A 129 18.08 2.09 12.70
C SER A 129 18.65 1.04 11.74
N ALA A 130 17.81 0.41 10.93
CA ALA A 130 18.17 -0.60 9.94
C ALA A 130 18.07 -0.08 8.50
N THR A 131 17.88 1.24 8.32
CA THR A 131 17.87 1.92 7.03
C THR A 131 19.28 2.48 6.76
N SER A 132 19.81 2.29 5.56
CA SER A 132 21.11 2.88 5.19
C SER A 132 21.04 4.40 5.05
N ASP A 133 22.17 5.09 5.20
CA ASP A 133 22.24 6.55 5.08
C ASP A 133 21.82 7.03 3.68
N GLU A 134 22.17 6.29 2.62
CA GLU A 134 21.77 6.59 1.25
C GLU A 134 20.27 6.43 1.03
N ALA A 135 19.68 5.36 1.56
CA ALA A 135 18.23 5.14 1.50
C ALA A 135 17.48 6.27 2.20
N TYR A 136 17.95 6.65 3.39
CA TYR A 136 17.34 7.74 4.16
C TYR A 136 17.53 9.10 3.47
N SER A 137 18.69 9.37 2.89
CA SER A 137 18.93 10.61 2.14
C SER A 137 18.03 10.69 0.90
N ALA A 138 17.84 9.58 0.17
CA ALA A 138 16.96 9.52 -0.99
C ALA A 138 15.49 9.71 -0.59
N TYR A 139 15.06 9.05 0.48
CA TYR A 139 13.75 9.26 1.10
C TYR A 139 13.51 10.73 1.46
N ALA A 140 14.44 11.35 2.19
CA ALA A 140 14.32 12.74 2.63
C ALA A 140 14.25 13.71 1.44
N ALA A 141 14.99 13.45 0.37
CA ALA A 141 14.94 14.25 -0.86
C ALA A 141 13.56 14.19 -1.53
N GLU A 142 13.01 12.98 -1.77
CA GLU A 142 11.68 12.84 -2.37
C GLU A 142 10.59 13.44 -1.47
N ARG A 143 10.69 13.26 -0.13
CA ARG A 143 9.75 13.89 0.83
C ARG A 143 9.83 15.41 0.80
N GLY A 144 11.04 15.96 0.68
CA GLY A 144 11.26 17.40 0.54
C GLY A 144 10.59 17.96 -0.72
N ALA A 145 10.76 17.27 -1.86
CA ALA A 145 10.11 17.63 -3.11
C ALA A 145 8.58 17.57 -3.01
N ALA A 146 8.03 16.49 -2.43
CA ALA A 146 6.59 16.36 -2.19
C ALA A 146 6.03 17.49 -1.31
N ARG A 147 6.73 17.88 -0.23
CA ARG A 147 6.31 18.99 0.65
C ARG A 147 6.29 20.33 -0.08
N ALA A 148 7.31 20.62 -0.89
CA ALA A 148 7.36 21.86 -1.65
C ALA A 148 6.16 21.96 -2.62
N LEU A 149 5.91 20.88 -3.37
CA LEU A 149 4.81 20.82 -4.34
C LEU A 149 3.42 20.87 -3.68
N VAL A 150 3.24 20.26 -2.51
CA VAL A 150 2.00 20.41 -1.73
C VAL A 150 1.80 21.85 -1.28
N GLY A 151 2.88 22.55 -0.89
CA GLY A 151 2.84 23.98 -0.60
C GLY A 151 2.35 24.78 -1.82
N ASP A 152 3.00 24.59 -2.97
CA ASP A 152 2.61 25.25 -4.23
C ASP A 152 1.14 24.96 -4.61
N ALA A 153 0.69 23.71 -4.42
CA ALA A 153 -0.69 23.31 -4.70
C ALA A 153 -1.70 24.00 -3.78
N LEU A 154 -1.42 24.06 -2.48
CA LEU A 154 -2.32 24.67 -1.49
C LEU A 154 -2.31 26.20 -1.55
N ASP A 155 -1.22 26.81 -2.02
CA ASP A 155 -1.17 28.24 -2.34
C ASP A 155 -2.01 28.58 -3.58
N ALA A 156 -2.09 27.67 -4.55
CA ALA A 156 -2.90 27.84 -5.77
C ALA A 156 -4.39 27.48 -5.57
N ALA A 157 -4.70 26.45 -4.79
CA ALA A 157 -6.05 26.01 -4.48
C ALA A 157 -6.14 25.48 -3.04
N GLU A 158 -6.55 26.37 -2.13
CA GLU A 158 -6.59 26.10 -0.70
C GLU A 158 -7.65 25.05 -0.29
N ASP A 159 -8.64 24.81 -1.15
CA ASP A 159 -9.74 23.88 -0.94
C ASP A 159 -9.50 22.49 -1.58
N PHE A 160 -8.33 22.27 -2.19
CA PHE A 160 -8.05 21.03 -2.89
C PHE A 160 -7.72 19.87 -1.94
N ILE A 161 -8.74 19.10 -1.58
CA ILE A 161 -8.64 17.99 -0.61
C ILE A 161 -7.52 16.98 -0.90
N PRO A 162 -7.24 16.53 -2.14
CA PRO A 162 -6.12 15.61 -2.40
C PRO A 162 -4.75 16.16 -1.96
N ALA A 163 -4.55 17.48 -1.99
CA ALA A 163 -3.33 18.11 -1.48
C ALA A 163 -3.33 18.17 0.06
N LEU A 164 -4.47 18.43 0.70
CA LEU A 164 -4.61 18.41 2.16
C LEU A 164 -4.42 16.99 2.74
N ASP A 165 -4.96 15.97 2.09
CA ASP A 165 -4.75 14.57 2.44
C ASP A 165 -3.25 14.23 2.38
N LEU A 166 -2.56 14.66 1.32
CA LEU A 166 -1.12 14.45 1.20
C LEU A 166 -0.31 15.26 2.22
N ALA A 167 -0.73 16.48 2.54
CA ALA A 167 -0.12 17.29 3.60
C ALA A 167 -0.17 16.56 4.95
N LEU A 168 -1.30 15.92 5.30
CA LEU A 168 -1.41 15.07 6.50
C LEU A 168 -0.43 13.88 6.43
N LEU A 169 -0.37 13.18 5.30
CA LEU A 169 0.58 12.09 5.10
C LEU A 169 2.06 12.54 5.14
N LEU A 170 2.36 13.79 4.79
CA LEU A 170 3.70 14.36 4.84
C LEU A 170 4.17 14.72 6.26
N MET A 171 3.24 14.69 7.24
CA MET A 171 3.48 14.92 8.67
C MET A 171 3.95 13.66 9.42
N THR A 172 3.72 12.48 8.83
CA THR A 172 4.45 11.25 9.23
C THR A 172 5.96 11.54 9.07
N ASP A 173 6.83 11.16 10.01
CA ASP A 173 8.28 11.43 10.04
C ASP A 173 8.74 12.79 10.62
N SER A 174 7.89 13.81 10.77
CA SER A 174 8.34 15.12 11.30
C SER A 174 8.26 15.30 12.83
N ARG A 175 7.86 14.26 13.60
CA ARG A 175 7.35 14.44 14.97
C ARG A 175 6.37 15.62 15.01
N ALA A 176 5.43 15.57 14.06
CA ALA A 176 4.54 16.68 13.79
C ALA A 176 3.85 17.14 15.07
N ASP A 177 3.75 18.45 15.23
CA ASP A 177 2.97 19.04 16.31
C ASP A 177 1.50 18.61 16.14
N ALA A 178 0.96 17.97 17.18
CA ALA A 178 -0.39 17.43 17.17
C ALA A 178 -1.44 18.49 16.85
N GLU A 179 -1.23 19.74 17.27
CA GLU A 179 -2.16 20.84 17.00
C GLU A 179 -2.13 21.25 15.53
N ILE A 180 -0.98 21.16 14.86
CA ILE A 180 -0.90 21.41 13.41
C ILE A 180 -1.65 20.30 12.66
N VAL A 181 -1.48 19.03 13.04
CA VAL A 181 -2.21 17.92 12.42
C VAL A 181 -3.72 18.07 12.62
N LYS A 182 -4.17 18.37 13.85
CA LYS A 182 -5.59 18.62 14.16
C LYS A 182 -6.15 19.80 13.37
N SER A 183 -5.40 20.91 13.26
CA SER A 183 -5.81 22.09 12.50
C SER A 183 -5.98 21.78 11.01
N LEU A 184 -5.03 21.04 10.42
CA LEU A 184 -5.08 20.64 9.02
C LEU A 184 -6.24 19.67 8.75
N ALA A 185 -6.43 18.70 9.63
CA ALA A 185 -7.55 17.76 9.55
C ALA A 185 -8.91 18.47 9.69
N ALA A 186 -9.03 19.43 10.63
CA ALA A 186 -10.24 20.23 10.82
C ALA A 186 -10.57 21.02 9.55
N ARG A 187 -9.57 21.68 8.94
CA ARG A 187 -9.73 22.40 7.66
C ARG A 187 -10.24 21.48 6.56
N ALA A 188 -9.64 20.30 6.39
CA ALA A 188 -10.07 19.34 5.37
C ALA A 188 -11.49 18.81 5.64
N LEU A 189 -11.86 18.57 6.90
CA LEU A 189 -13.21 18.13 7.28
C LEU A 189 -14.27 19.22 7.12
N ASP A 190 -13.92 20.49 7.29
CA ASP A 190 -14.83 21.62 7.05
C ASP A 190 -15.15 21.78 5.55
N LEU A 191 -14.20 21.41 4.68
CA LEU A 191 -14.38 21.41 3.23
C LEU A 191 -15.10 20.15 2.72
N ALA A 192 -14.71 18.98 3.22
CA ALA A 192 -15.24 17.68 2.80
C ALA A 192 -15.22 16.67 3.96
N PRO A 193 -16.31 16.57 4.73
CA PRO A 193 -16.45 15.58 5.79
C PRO A 193 -16.14 14.15 5.32
N SER A 194 -15.08 13.55 5.85
CA SER A 194 -14.66 12.21 5.45
C SER A 194 -13.89 11.48 6.53
N ARG A 195 -14.27 10.21 6.76
CA ARG A 195 -13.51 9.28 7.60
C ARG A 195 -12.06 9.15 7.15
N ARG A 196 -11.80 9.21 5.83
CA ARG A 196 -10.43 9.12 5.29
C ARG A 196 -9.54 10.22 5.89
N THR A 197 -10.02 11.46 5.94
CA THR A 197 -9.26 12.57 6.54
C THR A 197 -8.86 12.28 7.98
N LEU A 198 -9.81 11.76 8.79
CA LEU A 198 -9.54 11.36 10.17
C LEU A 198 -8.51 10.23 10.24
N ARG A 199 -8.64 9.18 9.43
CA ARG A 199 -7.67 8.07 9.36
C ARG A 199 -6.26 8.59 9.02
N LEU A 200 -6.13 9.50 8.05
CA LEU A 200 -4.83 10.07 7.68
C LEU A 200 -4.22 10.91 8.82
N ALA A 201 -5.05 11.68 9.53
CA ALA A 201 -4.61 12.42 10.70
C ALA A 201 -4.21 11.50 11.87
N GLN A 202 -4.92 10.39 12.09
CA GLN A 202 -4.54 9.37 13.06
C GLN A 202 -3.20 8.72 12.71
N VAL A 203 -2.99 8.37 11.43
CA VAL A 203 -1.70 7.85 10.95
C VAL A 203 -0.57 8.83 11.20
N ALA A 204 -0.79 10.13 10.95
CA ALA A 204 0.21 11.17 11.25
C ALA A 204 0.53 11.29 12.75
N LEU A 205 -0.39 10.90 13.64
CA LEU A 205 -0.23 10.90 15.09
C LEU A 205 0.07 9.51 15.67
N SER A 206 0.32 8.50 14.84
CA SER A 206 0.56 7.14 15.34
C SER A 206 1.88 7.04 16.10
N PHE A 207 2.00 6.02 16.95
CA PHE A 207 3.23 5.76 17.70
C PHE A 207 4.44 5.52 16.79
N ASP A 208 4.22 4.88 15.64
CA ASP A 208 5.26 4.56 14.68
C ASP A 208 5.93 5.83 14.11
N TRP A 209 5.24 6.98 14.18
CA TRP A 209 5.71 8.27 13.68
C TRP A 209 5.97 9.30 14.80
N GLY A 210 6.03 8.84 16.05
CA GLY A 210 6.37 9.67 17.21
C GLY A 210 5.22 10.47 17.81
N GLY A 211 3.97 10.16 17.42
CA GLY A 211 2.78 10.66 18.10
C GLY A 211 2.41 9.81 19.33
N SER A 212 1.20 10.00 19.85
CA SER A 212 0.72 9.30 21.03
C SER A 212 -0.74 8.87 20.95
N MET A 213 -1.11 7.90 21.79
CA MET A 213 -2.52 7.51 21.99
C MET A 213 -3.36 8.69 22.45
N GLN A 214 -2.83 9.56 23.32
CA GLN A 214 -3.57 10.72 23.81
C GLN A 214 -3.86 11.70 22.67
N ASP A 215 -2.88 11.98 21.81
CA ASP A 215 -3.08 12.89 20.67
C ASP A 215 -4.15 12.35 19.70
N ASN A 216 -4.16 11.04 19.46
CA ASN A 216 -5.18 10.37 18.67
C ASN A 216 -6.58 10.45 19.30
N LEU A 217 -6.69 10.22 20.61
CA LEU A 217 -7.97 10.32 21.31
C LEU A 217 -8.48 11.77 21.32
N ASP A 218 -7.60 12.74 21.52
CA ASP A 218 -7.95 14.17 21.47
C ASP A 218 -8.42 14.57 20.06
N LEU A 219 -7.77 14.03 19.01
CA LEU A 219 -8.23 14.19 17.63
C LEU A 219 -9.64 13.61 17.44
N CYS A 220 -9.90 12.39 17.92
CA CYS A 220 -11.20 11.74 17.87
C CYS A 220 -12.29 12.57 18.56
N VAL A 221 -12.06 12.98 19.81
CA VAL A 221 -13.02 13.78 20.59
C VAL A 221 -13.30 15.12 19.91
N SER A 222 -12.30 15.72 19.27
CA SER A 222 -12.44 17.04 18.67
C SER A 222 -13.11 17.03 17.31
N LEU A 223 -12.93 15.96 16.51
CA LEU A 223 -13.26 15.98 15.08
C LEU A 223 -14.15 14.82 14.59
N ALA A 224 -14.39 13.77 15.37
CA ALA A 224 -15.20 12.62 14.92
C ALA A 224 -16.61 13.05 14.48
N ASP A 225 -17.27 13.91 15.27
CA ASP A 225 -18.64 14.39 15.01
C ASP A 225 -18.77 15.23 13.73
N LYS A 226 -17.65 15.64 13.11
CA LYS A 226 -17.68 16.31 11.80
C LYS A 226 -17.97 15.34 10.66
N VAL A 227 -17.78 14.04 10.85
CA VAL A 227 -17.98 13.02 9.80
C VAL A 227 -19.36 12.37 9.95
N PRO A 228 -20.25 12.47 8.95
CA PRO A 228 -21.58 11.85 9.02
C PRO A 228 -21.51 10.33 9.25
N GLY A 229 -22.26 9.84 10.23
CA GLY A 229 -22.30 8.41 10.57
C GLY A 229 -21.03 7.88 11.24
N TYR A 230 -20.15 8.77 11.70
CA TYR A 230 -18.94 8.43 12.42
C TYR A 230 -19.00 9.01 13.84
N ASP A 231 -18.56 8.25 14.83
CA ASP A 231 -18.63 8.66 16.24
C ASP A 231 -17.36 8.26 17.00
N ALA A 232 -17.33 8.59 18.29
CA ALA A 232 -16.20 8.34 19.16
C ALA A 232 -15.86 6.85 19.33
N ASP A 233 -16.85 5.95 19.26
CA ASP A 233 -16.61 4.50 19.37
C ASP A 233 -15.90 3.99 18.13
N LEU A 234 -16.37 4.39 16.94
CA LEU A 234 -15.71 4.06 15.68
C LEU A 234 -14.26 4.57 15.68
N CYS A 235 -14.06 5.81 16.13
CA CYS A 235 -12.73 6.39 16.25
C CYS A 235 -11.83 5.65 17.25
N LEU A 236 -12.37 5.25 18.41
CA LEU A 236 -11.65 4.45 19.40
C LEU A 236 -11.23 3.10 18.83
N ILE A 237 -12.12 2.41 18.11
CA ILE A 237 -11.80 1.13 17.46
C ILE A 237 -10.62 1.33 16.51
N GLU A 238 -10.67 2.35 15.64
CA GLU A 238 -9.59 2.56 14.68
C GLU A 238 -8.25 2.85 15.35
N VAL A 239 -8.24 3.78 16.30
CA VAL A 239 -7.04 4.16 17.02
C VAL A 239 -6.45 2.97 17.77
N ALA A 240 -7.28 2.19 18.46
CA ALA A 240 -6.82 1.04 19.25
C ALA A 240 -6.21 -0.06 18.39
N PHE A 241 -6.83 -0.40 17.25
CA PHE A 241 -6.35 -1.46 16.38
C PHE A 241 -5.15 -1.03 15.55
N GLN A 242 -5.16 0.19 14.97
CA GLN A 242 -4.02 0.71 14.20
C GLN A 242 -2.76 0.84 15.05
N ASN A 243 -2.90 1.26 16.32
CA ASN A 243 -1.76 1.44 17.22
C ASN A 243 -1.45 0.19 18.07
N LYS A 244 -2.06 -0.96 17.76
CA LYS A 244 -1.87 -2.23 18.50
C LYS A 244 -1.99 -2.03 20.02
N ALA A 245 -3.00 -1.29 20.44
CA ALA A 245 -3.24 -0.97 21.84
C ALA A 245 -3.42 -2.26 22.67
N THR A 246 -3.08 -2.18 23.95
CA THR A 246 -3.21 -3.29 24.90
C THR A 246 -3.95 -2.83 26.17
N GLY A 247 -4.34 -3.78 27.02
CA GLY A 247 -5.02 -3.50 28.29
C GLY A 247 -6.40 -2.85 28.12
N ALA A 248 -6.74 -1.92 29.02
CA ALA A 248 -8.09 -1.35 29.10
C ALA A 248 -8.55 -0.65 27.81
N PHE A 249 -7.65 -0.03 27.05
CA PHE A 249 -7.99 0.60 25.77
C PHE A 249 -8.42 -0.44 24.73
N ARG A 250 -7.69 -1.56 24.65
CA ARG A 250 -8.03 -2.67 23.76
C ARG A 250 -9.36 -3.32 24.15
N GLU A 251 -9.60 -3.52 25.45
CA GLU A 251 -10.87 -4.06 25.96
C GLU A 251 -12.06 -3.16 25.62
N ALA A 252 -11.90 -1.84 25.76
CA ALA A 252 -12.94 -0.88 25.39
C ALA A 252 -13.22 -0.89 23.88
N ALA A 253 -12.17 -0.93 23.05
CA ALA A 253 -12.31 -1.04 21.61
C ALA A 253 -12.97 -2.34 21.15
N LEU A 254 -12.62 -3.48 21.76
CA LEU A 254 -13.27 -4.77 21.49
C LEU A 254 -14.76 -4.73 21.86
N THR A 255 -15.10 -4.16 23.02
CA THR A 255 -16.49 -3.98 23.45
C THR A 255 -17.28 -3.13 22.46
N ALA A 256 -16.68 -2.03 21.98
CA ALA A 256 -17.30 -1.20 20.95
C ALA A 256 -17.47 -1.98 19.64
N LEU A 257 -16.44 -2.71 19.20
CA LEU A 257 -16.45 -3.48 17.96
C LEU A 257 -17.55 -4.56 17.91
N GLU A 258 -17.93 -5.14 19.05
CA GLU A 258 -19.02 -6.12 19.12
C GLU A 258 -20.39 -5.57 18.72
N THR A 259 -20.61 -4.27 18.88
CA THR A 259 -21.91 -3.64 18.63
C THR A 259 -21.96 -2.91 17.29
N ARG A 260 -20.90 -3.04 16.48
CA ARG A 260 -20.64 -2.29 15.25
C ARG A 260 -20.49 -3.27 14.09
N ASP A 261 -21.15 -3.00 12.96
CA ASP A 261 -21.21 -3.89 11.79
C ASP A 261 -20.65 -3.26 10.51
N GLU A 262 -20.00 -2.09 10.61
CA GLU A 262 -19.52 -1.35 9.46
C GLU A 262 -18.42 -2.15 8.73
N PRO A 263 -18.51 -2.34 7.39
CA PRO A 263 -17.56 -3.17 6.65
C PRO A 263 -16.11 -2.70 6.75
N PHE A 264 -15.89 -1.40 6.93
CA PHE A 264 -14.54 -0.86 7.03
C PHE A 264 -13.81 -1.25 8.33
N LEU A 265 -14.51 -1.82 9.31
CA LEU A 265 -13.92 -2.37 10.53
C LEU A 265 -13.52 -3.85 10.37
N ASP A 266 -13.65 -4.44 9.17
CA ASP A 266 -13.33 -5.85 8.96
C ASP A 266 -11.84 -6.15 9.28
N TYR A 267 -10.92 -5.21 9.07
CA TYR A 267 -9.52 -5.41 9.51
C TYR A 267 -9.41 -5.60 11.03
N ALA A 268 -10.19 -4.85 11.81
CA ALA A 268 -10.24 -4.96 13.26
C ALA A 268 -10.93 -6.25 13.70
N ARG A 269 -12.02 -6.64 13.01
CA ARG A 269 -12.68 -7.93 13.28
C ARG A 269 -11.77 -9.11 12.99
N LEU A 270 -11.03 -9.10 11.89
CA LEU A 270 -10.07 -10.15 11.57
C LEU A 270 -9.01 -10.26 12.65
N ASP A 271 -8.38 -9.15 13.04
CA ASP A 271 -7.42 -9.13 14.15
C ASP A 271 -8.02 -9.66 15.46
N ALA A 272 -9.26 -9.28 15.80
CA ALA A 272 -9.96 -9.79 16.97
C ALA A 272 -10.25 -11.30 16.89
N TYR A 273 -10.70 -11.81 15.74
CA TYR A 273 -10.94 -13.25 15.54
C TYR A 273 -9.67 -14.09 15.61
N LEU A 274 -8.52 -13.54 15.20
CA LEU A 274 -7.23 -14.22 15.29
C LEU A 274 -6.62 -14.17 16.70
N ASN A 275 -7.11 -13.30 17.59
CA ASN A 275 -6.55 -13.10 18.91
C ASN A 275 -7.59 -13.38 20.02
N GLU A 276 -8.47 -12.43 20.32
CA GLU A 276 -9.38 -12.48 21.48
C GLU A 276 -10.64 -13.31 21.24
N TRP A 277 -11.16 -13.34 20.01
CA TRP A 277 -12.43 -13.97 19.65
C TRP A 277 -12.28 -15.34 18.99
N ARG A 278 -11.07 -15.91 18.99
CA ARG A 278 -10.76 -17.21 18.35
C ARG A 278 -11.60 -18.40 18.84
N SER A 279 -12.19 -18.31 20.03
CA SER A 279 -13.06 -19.36 20.60
C SER A 279 -14.54 -19.20 20.26
N ARG A 280 -14.93 -18.13 19.55
CA ARG A 280 -16.33 -17.93 19.16
C ARG A 280 -16.72 -18.94 18.07
N PRO A 281 -17.97 -19.46 18.09
CA PRO A 281 -18.43 -20.44 17.11
C PRO A 281 -18.29 -19.98 15.65
N GLU A 282 -18.47 -18.69 15.39
CA GLU A 282 -18.43 -18.07 14.06
C GLU A 282 -17.04 -17.62 13.61
N ALA A 283 -16.01 -17.70 14.46
CA ALA A 283 -14.72 -17.06 14.24
C ALA A 283 -14.02 -17.51 12.95
N ALA A 284 -14.01 -18.82 12.68
CA ALA A 284 -13.34 -19.37 11.51
C ALA A 284 -14.03 -18.96 10.19
N ASP A 285 -15.36 -18.90 10.17
CA ASP A 285 -16.14 -18.56 8.98
C ASP A 285 -16.06 -17.06 8.67
N GLU A 286 -16.17 -16.20 9.70
CA GLU A 286 -16.02 -14.75 9.54
C GLU A 286 -14.58 -14.36 9.17
N ALA A 287 -13.57 -14.98 9.78
CA ALA A 287 -12.17 -14.76 9.40
C ALA A 287 -11.93 -15.11 7.92
N GLN A 288 -12.47 -16.23 7.42
CA GLN A 288 -12.39 -16.59 6.00
C GLN A 288 -13.10 -15.60 5.09
N ARG A 289 -14.30 -15.16 5.46
CA ARG A 289 -15.06 -14.15 4.69
C ARG A 289 -14.26 -12.86 4.57
N ILE A 290 -13.76 -12.35 5.68
CA ILE A 290 -13.00 -11.11 5.74
C ILE A 290 -11.68 -11.25 4.96
N HIS A 291 -10.93 -12.32 5.20
CA HIS A 291 -9.65 -12.56 4.54
C HIS A 291 -9.78 -12.68 3.02
N ARG A 292 -10.83 -13.34 2.50
CA ARG A 292 -11.12 -13.34 1.05
C ARG A 292 -11.36 -11.93 0.50
N ALA A 293 -12.08 -11.10 1.25
CA ALA A 293 -12.39 -9.73 0.83
C ALA A 293 -11.15 -8.81 0.79
N MET A 294 -10.07 -9.13 1.52
CA MET A 294 -8.83 -8.34 1.49
C MET A 294 -8.22 -8.25 0.09
N LEU A 295 -8.28 -9.32 -0.72
CA LEU A 295 -7.74 -9.34 -2.08
C LEU A 295 -8.38 -8.30 -3.01
N ALA A 296 -9.64 -7.92 -2.74
CA ALA A 296 -10.39 -7.00 -3.59
C ALA A 296 -10.22 -5.52 -3.18
N ASN A 297 -9.85 -5.23 -1.94
CA ASN A 297 -10.01 -3.90 -1.36
C ASN A 297 -8.69 -3.16 -1.11
N GLU A 298 -7.70 -3.79 -0.46
CA GLU A 298 -6.38 -3.21 -0.19
C GLU A 298 -5.38 -4.39 -0.17
N LEU A 299 -4.56 -4.53 -1.21
CA LEU A 299 -3.61 -5.65 -1.30
C LEU A 299 -2.36 -5.36 -0.46
N ASP A 300 -2.48 -5.54 0.87
CA ASP A 300 -1.38 -5.75 1.80
C ASP A 300 -1.02 -7.25 1.82
N ILE A 301 -0.05 -7.63 1.00
CA ILE A 301 0.34 -9.04 0.82
C ILE A 301 0.90 -9.64 2.10
N ASP A 302 1.75 -8.90 2.82
CA ASP A 302 2.38 -9.39 4.03
C ASP A 302 1.33 -9.62 5.11
N GLY A 303 0.41 -8.66 5.29
CA GLY A 303 -0.74 -8.78 6.18
C GLY A 303 -1.66 -9.95 5.78
N PHE A 304 -1.93 -10.12 4.49
CA PHE A 304 -2.71 -11.24 3.96
C PHE A 304 -2.07 -12.59 4.27
N LYS A 305 -0.79 -12.78 3.93
CA LYS A 305 -0.05 -14.02 4.22
C LYS A 305 0.01 -14.33 5.71
N PHE A 306 0.31 -13.31 6.52
CA PHE A 306 0.37 -13.45 7.97
C PHE A 306 -0.97 -13.89 8.55
N ALA A 307 -2.07 -13.27 8.12
CA ALA A 307 -3.41 -13.67 8.52
C ALA A 307 -3.73 -15.10 8.08
N LEU A 308 -3.40 -15.49 6.84
CA LEU A 308 -3.61 -16.84 6.34
C LEU A 308 -2.86 -17.90 7.17
N GLN A 309 -1.60 -17.64 7.52
CA GLN A 309 -0.81 -18.52 8.38
C GLN A 309 -1.45 -18.65 9.77
N GLN A 310 -1.80 -17.53 10.41
CA GLN A 310 -2.45 -17.53 11.73
C GLN A 310 -3.78 -18.30 11.70
N MET A 311 -4.59 -18.11 10.65
CA MET A 311 -5.84 -18.85 10.46
C MET A 311 -5.60 -20.35 10.35
N GLN A 312 -4.57 -20.78 9.63
CA GLN A 312 -4.20 -22.19 9.55
C GLN A 312 -3.79 -22.74 10.92
N GLU A 313 -2.97 -22.02 11.67
CA GLU A 313 -2.49 -22.44 12.99
C GLU A 313 -3.60 -22.49 14.05
N ILE A 314 -4.52 -21.54 14.02
CA ILE A 314 -5.59 -21.40 15.03
C ILE A 314 -6.79 -22.29 14.71
N PHE A 315 -7.23 -22.31 13.44
CA PHE A 315 -8.49 -22.93 13.02
C PHE A 315 -8.30 -24.25 12.24
N GLY A 316 -7.07 -24.60 11.83
CA GLY A 316 -6.78 -25.83 11.10
C GLY A 316 -7.33 -25.88 9.66
N LEU A 317 -7.48 -24.72 9.02
CA LEU A 317 -8.16 -24.53 7.72
C LEU A 317 -7.33 -24.97 6.50
N THR A 318 -6.93 -26.24 6.47
CA THR A 318 -5.92 -26.74 5.51
C THR A 318 -6.32 -26.53 4.04
N PHE A 319 -7.58 -26.81 3.67
CA PHE A 319 -8.04 -26.61 2.29
C PHE A 319 -8.13 -25.13 1.90
N TYR A 320 -8.54 -24.28 2.84
CA TYR A 320 -8.58 -22.84 2.62
C TYR A 320 -7.16 -22.26 2.48
N TRP A 321 -6.20 -22.75 3.26
CA TRP A 321 -4.79 -22.39 3.12
C TRP A 321 -4.26 -22.73 1.73
N ILE A 322 -4.52 -23.94 1.23
CA ILE A 322 -4.11 -24.34 -0.13
C ILE A 322 -4.76 -23.43 -1.18
N GLU A 323 -6.05 -23.15 -1.06
CA GLU A 323 -6.80 -22.28 -1.98
C GLU A 323 -6.23 -20.86 -2.00
N MET A 324 -6.04 -20.25 -0.82
CA MET A 324 -5.72 -18.83 -0.71
C MET A 324 -4.22 -18.53 -0.82
N ARG A 325 -3.33 -19.51 -0.68
CA ARG A 325 -1.87 -19.28 -0.77
C ARG A 325 -1.48 -18.65 -2.11
N THR A 326 -2.10 -19.10 -3.20
CA THR A 326 -1.76 -18.65 -4.57
C THR A 326 -2.68 -17.56 -5.11
N ALA A 327 -3.77 -17.27 -4.41
CA ALA A 327 -4.76 -16.28 -4.82
C ALA A 327 -4.19 -14.84 -5.02
N PRO A 328 -3.14 -14.40 -4.29
CA PRO A 328 -2.57 -13.08 -4.52
C PRO A 328 -1.85 -12.90 -5.86
N LEU A 329 -1.47 -13.97 -6.56
CA LEU A 329 -0.67 -13.90 -7.80
C LEU A 329 -1.33 -13.03 -8.88
N ASP A 330 -2.61 -13.26 -9.14
CA ASP A 330 -3.33 -12.52 -10.18
C ASP A 330 -3.54 -11.05 -9.77
N ALA A 331 -3.77 -10.80 -8.48
CA ALA A 331 -3.88 -9.45 -7.94
C ALA A 331 -2.55 -8.68 -8.05
N LEU A 332 -1.42 -9.35 -7.74
CA LEU A 332 -0.07 -8.79 -7.87
C LEU A 332 0.23 -8.43 -9.33
N ARG A 333 -0.01 -9.35 -10.26
CA ARG A 333 0.17 -9.10 -11.71
C ARG A 333 -0.68 -7.94 -12.19
N ALA A 334 -1.94 -7.88 -11.80
CA ALA A 334 -2.83 -6.78 -12.16
C ALA A 334 -2.31 -5.42 -11.65
N ARG A 335 -1.85 -5.35 -10.40
CA ARG A 335 -1.30 -4.10 -9.84
C ARG A 335 0.02 -3.68 -10.47
N LEU A 336 0.88 -4.63 -10.85
CA LEU A 336 2.16 -4.34 -11.50
C LEU A 336 2.02 -3.71 -12.89
N VAL A 337 0.86 -3.86 -13.55
CA VAL A 337 0.58 -3.14 -14.80
C VAL A 337 0.60 -1.62 -14.58
N ASP A 338 -0.01 -1.16 -13.49
CA ASP A 338 -0.11 0.26 -13.16
C ASP A 338 1.10 0.79 -12.36
N ASP A 339 1.86 -0.11 -11.73
CA ASP A 339 3.00 0.24 -10.88
C ASP A 339 4.22 -0.70 -11.04
N PRO A 340 4.81 -0.81 -12.25
CA PRO A 340 5.82 -1.85 -12.56
C PRO A 340 7.13 -1.70 -11.80
N GLN A 341 7.51 -0.48 -11.39
CA GLN A 341 8.73 -0.23 -10.60
C GLN A 341 8.51 -0.31 -9.08
N ASN A 342 7.32 -0.73 -8.64
CA ASN A 342 7.08 -1.00 -7.23
C ASN A 342 7.73 -2.33 -6.83
N TYR A 343 8.98 -2.22 -6.37
CA TYR A 343 9.76 -3.40 -6.01
C TYR A 343 9.08 -4.26 -4.93
N ARG A 344 8.18 -3.72 -4.10
CA ARG A 344 7.49 -4.51 -3.08
C ARG A 344 6.49 -5.48 -3.70
N LEU A 345 5.68 -5.00 -4.66
CA LEU A 345 4.77 -5.85 -5.41
C LEU A 345 5.54 -6.87 -6.26
N ALA A 346 6.60 -6.43 -6.93
CA ALA A 346 7.43 -7.29 -7.75
C ALA A 346 8.15 -8.35 -6.90
N LEU A 347 8.70 -7.98 -5.75
CA LEU A 347 9.38 -8.89 -4.82
C LEU A 347 8.39 -9.91 -4.26
N ALA A 348 7.18 -9.48 -3.86
CA ALA A 348 6.14 -10.38 -3.40
C ALA A 348 5.75 -11.41 -4.47
N LEU A 349 5.58 -10.98 -5.73
CA LEU A 349 5.30 -11.87 -6.86
C LEU A 349 6.45 -12.85 -7.11
N ALA A 350 7.68 -12.36 -7.08
CA ALA A 350 8.85 -13.21 -7.28
C ALA A 350 9.01 -14.25 -6.15
N ASP A 351 8.86 -13.86 -4.88
CA ASP A 351 8.90 -14.79 -3.74
C ASP A 351 7.79 -15.85 -3.87
N GLU A 352 6.58 -15.50 -4.31
CA GLU A 352 5.50 -16.47 -4.61
C GLU A 352 5.88 -17.47 -5.72
N LEU A 353 6.51 -17.01 -6.80
CA LEU A 353 6.96 -17.88 -7.88
C LEU A 353 8.04 -18.87 -7.39
N PHE A 354 8.93 -18.43 -6.50
CA PHE A 354 9.90 -19.32 -5.85
C PHE A 354 9.24 -20.33 -4.91
N GLU A 355 8.24 -19.92 -4.14
CA GLU A 355 7.45 -20.84 -3.29
C GLU A 355 6.75 -21.91 -4.15
N LEU A 356 6.12 -21.49 -5.26
CA LEU A 356 5.54 -22.42 -6.23
C LEU A 356 6.58 -23.37 -6.84
N ARG A 357 7.76 -22.87 -7.19
CA ARG A 357 8.86 -23.67 -7.74
C ARG A 357 9.39 -24.73 -6.77
N ALA A 358 9.33 -24.45 -5.47
CA ALA A 358 9.71 -25.41 -4.43
C ALA A 358 8.75 -26.61 -4.39
N ASP A 359 7.47 -26.39 -4.67
CA ASP A 359 6.45 -27.44 -4.73
C ASP A 359 6.37 -28.13 -6.10
N ASP A 360 6.55 -27.36 -7.18
CA ASP A 360 6.53 -27.83 -8.56
C ASP A 360 7.79 -27.36 -9.31
N PRO A 361 8.77 -28.28 -9.50
CA PRO A 361 9.99 -27.98 -10.23
C PRO A 361 9.82 -27.59 -11.71
N SER A 362 8.61 -27.57 -12.27
CA SER A 362 8.35 -27.13 -13.64
C SER A 362 7.97 -25.65 -13.75
N VAL A 363 7.73 -24.96 -12.63
CA VAL A 363 7.41 -23.53 -12.62
C VAL A 363 8.58 -22.73 -13.23
N ASP A 364 8.26 -21.89 -14.21
CA ASP A 364 9.22 -21.03 -14.89
C ASP A 364 9.45 -19.75 -14.07
N LEU A 365 10.71 -19.46 -13.76
CA LEU A 365 11.12 -18.24 -13.04
C LEU A 365 11.42 -17.06 -13.97
N GLY A 366 11.25 -17.21 -15.29
CA GLY A 366 11.48 -16.14 -16.26
C GLY A 366 10.66 -14.86 -15.98
N GLU A 367 9.47 -14.99 -15.39
CA GLU A 367 8.70 -13.83 -14.92
C GLU A 367 9.42 -13.10 -13.77
N ALA A 368 9.91 -13.83 -12.76
CA ALA A 368 10.66 -13.27 -11.64
C ALA A 368 12.00 -12.63 -12.11
N GLU A 369 12.68 -13.26 -13.06
CA GLU A 369 13.89 -12.71 -13.70
C GLU A 369 13.61 -11.39 -14.41
N ALA A 370 12.50 -11.31 -15.16
CA ALA A 370 12.12 -10.11 -15.89
C ALA A 370 11.75 -8.94 -14.96
N LEU A 371 11.25 -9.22 -13.75
CA LEU A 371 10.87 -8.21 -12.76
C LEU A 371 12.09 -7.60 -12.05
N TRP A 372 13.19 -8.33 -11.89
CA TRP A 372 14.31 -7.89 -11.05
C TRP A 372 14.96 -6.56 -11.50
N PRO A 373 15.18 -6.29 -12.81
CA PRO A 373 15.65 -4.98 -13.26
C PRO A 373 14.73 -3.81 -12.87
N ASP A 374 13.41 -4.02 -12.86
CA ASP A 374 12.45 -3.00 -12.44
C ASP A 374 12.46 -2.80 -10.92
N MET A 375 12.65 -3.87 -10.14
CA MET A 375 12.84 -3.76 -8.68
C MET A 375 14.01 -2.83 -8.33
N LEU A 376 15.13 -2.94 -9.07
CA LEU A 376 16.33 -2.13 -8.82
C LEU A 376 16.12 -0.63 -9.09
N ALA A 377 15.07 -0.21 -9.79
CA ALA A 377 14.85 1.21 -10.08
C ALA A 377 14.59 2.04 -8.81
N LEU A 378 13.97 1.43 -7.79
CA LEU A 378 13.63 2.10 -6.52
C LEU A 378 13.95 1.25 -5.28
N GLY A 379 14.26 -0.04 -5.46
CA GLY A 379 14.62 -0.96 -4.40
C GLY A 379 16.10 -1.33 -4.37
N HIS A 380 16.99 -0.61 -5.07
CA HIS A 380 18.43 -0.91 -5.00
C HIS A 380 19.04 -0.64 -3.62
N TYR A 381 18.36 0.10 -2.76
CA TYR A 381 18.70 0.24 -1.35
C TYR A 381 18.08 -0.83 -0.44
N GLU A 382 17.32 -1.77 -0.99
CA GLU A 382 16.65 -2.80 -0.21
C GLU A 382 17.44 -4.10 -0.22
N PRO A 383 17.83 -4.63 0.95
CA PRO A 383 18.59 -5.87 1.02
C PRO A 383 17.81 -7.06 0.44
N ASP A 384 16.48 -7.06 0.54
CA ASP A 384 15.65 -8.16 0.03
C ASP A 384 15.56 -8.19 -1.50
N VAL A 385 15.75 -7.05 -2.17
CA VAL A 385 15.89 -7.01 -3.65
C VAL A 385 17.22 -7.63 -4.09
N TRP A 386 18.29 -7.44 -3.31
CA TRP A 386 19.57 -8.11 -3.56
C TRP A 386 19.53 -9.60 -3.23
N ARG A 387 18.79 -9.99 -2.18
CA ARG A 387 18.50 -11.41 -1.88
C ARG A 387 17.78 -12.08 -3.05
N MET A 388 16.78 -11.40 -3.63
CA MET A 388 16.04 -11.90 -4.78
C MET A 388 16.95 -12.07 -6.01
N GLY A 389 17.76 -11.05 -6.33
CA GLY A 389 18.74 -11.15 -7.42
C GLY A 389 19.73 -12.30 -7.25
N MET A 390 20.15 -12.56 -6.00
CA MET A 390 20.99 -13.72 -5.67
C MET A 390 20.26 -15.05 -5.92
N ALA A 391 18.98 -15.16 -5.56
CA ALA A 391 18.19 -16.37 -5.78
C ALA A 391 18.02 -16.66 -7.27
N LEU A 392 17.76 -15.63 -8.08
CA LEU A 392 17.62 -15.73 -9.53
C LEU A 392 18.95 -16.09 -10.22
N ALA A 393 20.06 -15.49 -9.78
CA ALA A 393 21.38 -15.74 -10.37
C ALA A 393 21.91 -17.18 -10.11
N VAL A 394 21.31 -17.92 -9.18
CA VAL A 394 21.78 -19.22 -8.72
C VAL A 394 20.68 -20.27 -8.89
N ASP A 395 20.01 -20.30 -10.05
CA ASP A 395 19.04 -21.34 -10.47
C ASP A 395 19.62 -22.79 -10.47
N THR A 396 20.83 -22.99 -9.93
CA THR A 396 21.44 -24.29 -9.68
C THR A 396 21.54 -24.56 -8.17
N PRO A 397 21.24 -25.79 -7.72
CA PRO A 397 21.60 -26.22 -6.37
C PRO A 397 23.13 -26.19 -6.29
N TRP A 398 23.64 -25.16 -5.63
CA TRP A 398 24.85 -25.14 -4.81
C TRP A 398 26.12 -25.85 -5.34
N PRO A 399 27.31 -25.20 -5.38
CA PRO A 399 27.66 -23.89 -4.85
C PRO A 399 28.14 -22.89 -5.92
N ALA A 400 27.38 -21.84 -6.18
CA ALA A 400 27.81 -20.69 -7.02
C ALA A 400 28.25 -19.49 -6.16
N TYR A 401 29.09 -19.72 -5.16
CA TYR A 401 29.49 -18.69 -4.17
C TYR A 401 30.10 -17.42 -4.79
N THR A 402 30.83 -17.52 -5.91
CA THR A 402 31.38 -16.36 -6.63
C THR A 402 30.28 -15.49 -7.23
N ALA A 403 29.26 -16.12 -7.81
CA ALA A 403 28.12 -15.42 -8.39
C ALA A 403 27.28 -14.72 -7.32
N GLN A 404 27.22 -15.27 -6.11
CA GLN A 404 26.46 -14.70 -4.97
C GLN A 404 27.16 -13.53 -4.29
N ALA A 405 28.49 -13.48 -4.31
CA ALA A 405 29.27 -12.53 -3.51
C ALA A 405 28.90 -11.04 -3.75
N PRO A 406 28.67 -10.55 -4.99
CA PRO A 406 28.23 -9.18 -5.22
C PRO A 406 26.87 -8.87 -4.60
N PHE A 407 25.92 -9.81 -4.68
CA PHE A 407 24.59 -9.64 -4.09
C PHE A 407 24.65 -9.62 -2.56
N ARG A 408 25.42 -10.52 -1.95
CA ARG A 408 25.64 -10.56 -0.49
C ARG A 408 26.30 -9.28 0.01
N ALA A 409 27.28 -8.74 -0.71
CA ALA A 409 27.93 -7.48 -0.36
C ALA A 409 26.93 -6.32 -0.31
N ASN A 410 26.08 -6.19 -1.33
CA ASN A 410 25.04 -5.16 -1.36
C ASN A 410 23.96 -5.40 -0.30
N GLN A 411 23.52 -6.65 -0.13
CA GLN A 411 22.55 -7.02 0.90
C GLN A 411 23.02 -6.60 2.29
N ILE A 412 24.27 -6.88 2.65
CA ILE A 412 24.86 -6.52 3.95
C ILE A 412 24.96 -5.00 4.11
N TYR A 413 25.45 -4.32 3.08
CA TYR A 413 25.64 -2.88 3.12
C TYR A 413 24.30 -2.17 3.33
N TYR A 414 23.32 -2.49 2.49
CA TYR A 414 22.01 -1.84 2.49
C TYR A 414 21.09 -2.29 3.62
N SER A 415 21.35 -3.43 4.25
CA SER A 415 20.72 -3.77 5.54
C SER A 415 21.30 -2.99 6.72
N ASN A 416 22.12 -1.96 6.48
CA ASN A 416 22.89 -1.25 7.49
C ASN A 416 23.66 -2.20 8.43
N HIS A 417 24.29 -3.22 7.83
CA HIS A 417 25.07 -4.23 8.57
C HIS A 417 24.24 -5.02 9.61
N ASP A 418 22.95 -5.22 9.36
CA ASP A 418 22.08 -6.08 10.17
C ASP A 418 22.76 -7.42 10.54
N ALA A 419 22.79 -7.72 11.83
CA ALA A 419 23.47 -8.89 12.37
C ALA A 419 22.87 -10.21 11.88
N GLY A 420 21.57 -10.23 11.56
CA GLY A 420 20.90 -11.38 10.97
C GLY A 420 21.43 -11.67 9.57
N VAL A 421 21.47 -10.66 8.70
CA VAL A 421 22.03 -10.77 7.34
C VAL A 421 23.51 -11.19 7.38
N LEU A 422 24.31 -10.56 8.24
CA LEU A 422 25.73 -10.92 8.43
C LEU A 422 25.89 -12.37 8.88
N ARG A 423 25.08 -12.81 9.85
CA ARG A 423 25.11 -14.19 10.37
C ARG A 423 24.77 -15.19 9.28
N PHE A 424 23.73 -14.96 8.48
CA PHE A 424 23.37 -15.86 7.38
C PHE A 424 24.50 -15.97 6.36
N TYR A 425 25.12 -14.85 6.00
CA TYR A 425 26.26 -14.88 5.08
C TYR A 425 27.49 -15.62 5.68
N LEU A 426 27.79 -15.41 6.96
CA LEU A 426 28.85 -16.15 7.64
C LEU A 426 28.57 -17.66 7.70
N MET A 427 27.31 -18.07 7.89
CA MET A 427 26.91 -19.47 7.85
C MET A 427 27.13 -20.07 6.46
N ASP A 428 26.76 -19.36 5.39
CA ASP A 428 26.99 -19.81 4.01
C ASP A 428 28.48 -19.96 3.69
N LEU A 429 29.29 -18.97 4.12
CA LEU A 429 30.74 -18.99 3.98
C LEU A 429 31.37 -20.15 4.76
N PHE A 430 30.91 -20.40 5.99
CA PHE A 430 31.38 -21.52 6.80
C PHE A 430 31.00 -22.87 6.17
N GLN A 431 29.79 -22.99 5.65
CA GLN A 431 29.38 -24.18 4.90
C GLN A 431 30.26 -24.37 3.66
N GLY A 432 30.54 -23.28 2.93
CA GLY A 432 31.52 -23.21 1.84
C GLY A 432 32.88 -23.79 2.24
N TRP A 433 33.40 -23.33 3.37
CA TRP A 433 34.66 -23.80 3.93
C TRP A 433 34.64 -25.30 4.26
N MET A 434 33.58 -25.81 4.91
CA MET A 434 33.46 -27.22 5.27
C MET A 434 33.45 -28.16 4.06
N ILE A 435 32.89 -27.73 2.91
CA ILE A 435 32.98 -28.48 1.65
C ILE A 435 34.42 -28.51 1.17
N ALA A 436 35.06 -27.35 1.17
CA ALA A 436 36.40 -27.16 0.67
C ALA A 436 37.45 -27.90 1.51
N THR A 437 37.17 -28.16 2.78
CA THR A 437 38.02 -29.00 3.64
C THR A 437 37.64 -30.49 3.60
N GLY A 438 36.56 -30.85 2.91
CA GLY A 438 36.05 -32.22 2.84
C GLY A 438 35.36 -32.68 4.12
N GLU A 439 35.06 -31.78 5.05
CA GLU A 439 34.29 -32.05 6.28
C GLU A 439 32.82 -32.34 5.98
N THR A 440 32.27 -31.74 4.92
CA THR A 440 30.93 -32.05 4.38
C THR A 440 31.06 -32.60 2.97
N ARG A 441 30.55 -33.82 2.73
CA ARG A 441 30.43 -34.39 1.38
C ARG A 441 29.10 -33.95 0.77
N THR A 442 29.14 -33.36 -0.42
CA THR A 442 27.93 -33.10 -1.20
C THR A 442 27.81 -34.06 -2.36
N ALA A 443 26.56 -34.38 -2.72
CA ALA A 443 26.24 -35.36 -3.75
C ALA A 443 26.55 -34.85 -5.17
N GLU A 444 26.76 -33.54 -5.34
CA GLU A 444 26.85 -32.88 -6.63
C GLU A 444 28.03 -31.88 -6.66
N ALA A 445 28.71 -31.86 -7.82
CA ALA A 445 29.82 -31.00 -8.28
C ALA A 445 31.27 -31.27 -7.80
N GLU A 446 32.19 -31.38 -8.78
CA GLU A 446 33.63 -31.15 -8.64
C GLU A 446 33.88 -29.67 -8.30
N VAL A 447 33.76 -29.32 -7.03
CA VAL A 447 34.12 -27.98 -6.54
C VAL A 447 35.62 -27.94 -6.30
N ASP A 448 36.34 -26.99 -6.91
CA ASP A 448 37.76 -26.76 -6.61
C ASP A 448 37.92 -26.30 -5.15
N PRO A 449 38.47 -27.13 -4.26
CA PRO A 449 38.54 -26.81 -2.84
C PRO A 449 39.48 -25.64 -2.52
N GLU A 450 40.52 -25.41 -3.32
CA GLU A 450 41.46 -24.31 -3.08
C GLU A 450 40.86 -22.97 -3.52
N ALA A 451 40.17 -22.94 -4.67
CA ALA A 451 39.41 -21.77 -5.10
C ALA A 451 38.36 -21.38 -4.05
N LEU A 452 37.61 -22.36 -3.52
CA LEU A 452 36.58 -22.09 -2.50
C LEU A 452 37.18 -21.59 -1.17
N LYS A 453 38.33 -22.12 -0.74
CA LYS A 453 39.05 -21.61 0.45
C LYS A 453 39.50 -20.17 0.27
N GLU A 454 40.08 -19.84 -0.88
CA GLU A 454 40.51 -18.47 -1.18
C GLU A 454 39.32 -17.50 -1.20
N MET A 455 38.22 -17.92 -1.81
CA MET A 455 36.97 -17.15 -1.90
C MET A 455 36.34 -16.86 -0.54
N VAL A 456 36.37 -17.81 0.39
CA VAL A 456 35.72 -17.66 1.70
C VAL A 456 36.57 -16.83 2.68
N ARG A 457 37.90 -16.96 2.64
CA ARG A 457 38.80 -16.35 3.63
C ARG A 457 38.69 -14.82 3.69
N CYS A 458 38.65 -14.14 2.55
CA CYS A 458 38.64 -12.68 2.49
C CYS A 458 37.31 -12.08 2.99
N PRO A 459 36.13 -12.52 2.52
CA PRO A 459 34.85 -12.06 3.04
C PRO A 459 34.62 -12.42 4.51
N LEU A 460 34.99 -13.64 4.95
CA LEU A 460 34.82 -14.07 6.35
C LEU A 460 35.60 -13.14 7.30
N PHE A 461 36.86 -12.82 6.97
CA PHE A 461 37.68 -11.89 7.76
C PHE A 461 37.19 -10.44 7.71
N ARG A 462 36.61 -9.99 6.61
CA ARG A 462 36.07 -8.62 6.50
C ARG A 462 34.79 -8.49 7.31
N VAL A 463 33.89 -9.45 7.16
CA VAL A 463 32.61 -9.47 7.88
C VAL A 463 32.82 -9.63 9.39
N SER A 464 33.77 -10.45 9.84
CA SER A 464 34.05 -10.59 11.28
C SER A 464 34.64 -9.34 11.95
N ARG A 465 35.00 -8.31 11.16
CA ARG A 465 35.59 -7.05 11.66
C ARG A 465 34.59 -5.89 11.67
N LEU A 466 33.45 -6.06 11.01
CA LEU A 466 32.27 -5.20 11.11
C LEU A 466 31.52 -5.59 12.38
#